data_AF-A0A8T3RJ73-F1
#
_entry.id   AF-A0A8T3RJ73-F1
#
_cell.length_a   1.000
_cell.length_b   1.000
_cell.length_c   1.000
_cell.angle_alpha   90.00
_cell.angle_beta   90.00
_cell.angle_gamma   90.00
#
_symmetry.space_group_name_H-M   'P 1'
#
loop_
_entity.id
_entity.type
_entity.pdbx_description
1 polymer ?
#
loop_
_entity_poly.entity_id
_entity_poly.type
_entity_poly.pdbx_seq_one_letter_code
_entity_poly.pdbx_strand_id
1 'polypeptide(L)' 'TTALLLCGDPIDEPIVGQGPFVMNTAQEIRQAKADYMSGKMGLLS' A
#
# COMPACT_ATOMS: atom_id res chain seq x y z
N THR A 1 31.18 -7.04 -7.26
CA THR A 1 30.18 -6.87 -6.19
C THR A 1 29.03 -6.05 -6.74
N THR A 2 27.79 -6.50 -6.55
CA THR A 2 26.60 -5.77 -7.01
C THR A 2 25.88 -5.21 -5.78
N ALA A 3 25.59 -3.91 -5.79
CA ALA A 3 24.89 -3.22 -4.72
C ALA A 3 23.87 -2.23 -5.31
N LEU A 4 22.82 -1.93 -4.55
CA LEU A 4 21.80 -0.93 -4.86
C LEU A 4 21.76 0.08 -3.72
N LEU A 5 21.75 1.37 -4.08
CA LEU A 5 21.53 2.48 -3.17
C LEU A 5 20.24 3.18 -3.58
N LEU A 6 19.30 3.29 -2.64
CA LEU A 6 18.03 3.98 -2.81
C LEU A 6 17.98 5.13 -1.81
N CYS A 7 17.69 6.34 -2.29
CA CYS A 7 17.55 7.54 -1.47
C CYS A 7 16.27 8.30 -1.88
N GLY A 8 15.67 9.01 -0.93
CA GLY A 8 14.51 9.86 -1.15
C GLY A 8 14.19 10.66 0.11
N ASP A 9 13.49 11.78 -0.06
CA ASP A 9 13.06 12.60 1.07
C ASP A 9 11.97 11.86 1.88
N PRO A 10 11.90 12.08 3.21
CA PRO A 10 10.81 11.56 4.02
C PRO A 10 9.45 12.06 3.52
N ILE A 11 8.47 11.17 3.47
CA ILE A 11 7.09 11.49 3.13
C ILE A 11 6.37 12.25 4.25
N ASP A 12 6.84 12.18 5.50
CA ASP A 12 6.27 12.86 6.68
C ASP A 12 4.76 12.64 6.90
N GLU A 13 4.24 11.51 6.44
CA GLU A 13 2.85 11.09 6.63
C GLU A 13 2.73 9.86 7.54
N PRO A 14 1.59 9.67 8.24
CA PRO A 14 1.32 8.43 8.94
C PRO A 14 1.36 7.23 7.99
N ILE A 15 1.96 6.13 8.46
CA ILE A 15 2.04 4.87 7.70
C ILE A 15 1.31 3.79 8.50
N VAL A 16 0.29 3.20 7.89
CA VAL A 16 -0.48 2.07 8.43
C VAL A 16 -0.46 0.94 7.42
N GLY A 17 0.21 -0.16 7.76
CA GLY A 17 0.33 -1.35 6.90
C GLY A 17 -0.43 -2.55 7.43
N GLN A 18 -1.16 -3.26 6.55
CA GLN A 18 -1.74 -4.56 6.87
C GLN A 18 -1.78 -5.47 5.64
N GLY A 19 -0.96 -6.52 5.64
CA GLY A 19 -0.85 -7.46 4.52
C GLY A 19 -0.32 -6.73 3.27
N PRO A 20 -1.00 -6.84 2.11
CA PRO A 20 -0.55 -6.21 0.86
C PRO A 20 -0.93 -4.72 0.75
N PHE A 21 -1.52 -4.12 1.78
CA PHE A 21 -2.02 -2.75 1.75
C PHE A 21 -1.26 -1.84 2.71
N VAL A 22 -0.83 -0.67 2.23
CA VAL A 22 -0.22 0.41 3.01
C VAL A 22 -0.99 1.69 2.71
N MET A 23 -1.49 2.35 3.76
CA MET A 23 -2.31 3.57 3.69
C MET A 23 -1.95 4.50 4.86
N ASN A 24 -2.59 5.66 4.98
CA ASN A 24 -2.32 6.60 6.07
C ASN A 24 -3.18 6.33 7.32
N THR A 25 -4.34 5.67 7.17
CA THR A 25 -5.26 5.37 8.27
C THR A 25 -5.79 3.94 8.29
N ALA A 26 -6.23 3.47 9.47
CA ALA A 26 -6.87 2.16 9.59
C ALA A 26 -8.21 2.05 8.84
N GLN A 27 -8.90 3.18 8.60
CA GLN A 27 -10.13 3.20 7.81
C GLN A 27 -9.85 2.94 6.34
N GLU A 28 -8.81 3.56 5.78
CA GLU A 28 -8.38 3.32 4.40
C GLU A 28 -7.96 1.87 4.18
N ILE A 29 -7.29 1.24 5.16
CA ILE A 29 -7.00 -0.20 5.09
C ILE A 29 -8.28 -1.04 5.00
N ARG A 30 -9.31 -0.73 5.79
CA ARG A 30 -10.60 -1.45 5.71
C ARG A 30 -11.27 -1.26 4.36
N GLN A 31 -11.22 -0.04 3.83
CA GLN A 31 -11.77 0.28 2.51
C GLN A 31 -11.04 -0.46 1.40
N ALA A 32 -9.70 -0.41 1.38
CA ALA A 32 -8.87 -1.09 0.38
C ALA A 32 -9.12 -2.60 0.34
N LYS A 33 -9.29 -3.23 1.51
CA LYS A 33 -9.70 -4.63 1.62
C LYS A 33 -11.09 -4.89 1.04
N ALA A 34 -12.07 -4.04 1.36
CA ALA A 34 -13.42 -4.19 0.82
C ALA A 34 -13.42 -4.04 -0.70
N ASP A 35 -12.67 -3.09 -1.24
CA ASP A 35 -12.56 -2.87 -2.68
C ASP A 35 -11.89 -4.05 -3.39
N TYR A 36 -10.83 -4.60 -2.81
CA TYR A 36 -10.20 -5.84 -3.28
C TYR A 36 -11.19 -7.01 -3.31
N MET A 37 -11.91 -7.25 -2.21
CA MET A 37 -12.89 -8.34 -2.11
C MET A 37 -14.08 -8.14 -3.06
N SER A 38 -14.43 -6.89 -3.38
CA SER A 38 -15.48 -6.57 -4.35
C SER A 38 -15.03 -6.62 -5.82
N GLY A 39 -13.77 -7.00 -6.08
CA GLY A 39 -13.24 -7.12 -7.46
C GLY A 39 -12.96 -5.78 -8.15
N LYS A 40 -12.90 -4.67 -7.41
CA LYS A 40 -12.67 -3.33 -7.98
C LYS A 40 -11.21 -3.05 -8.35
N MET A 41 -10.29 -3.97 -8.05
CA MET A 41 -8.85 -3.82 -8.34
C MET A 41 -8.48 -4.24 -9.78
N GLY A 42 -9.47 -4.54 -10.62
CA GLY A 42 -9.26 -5.08 -11.97
C GLY A 42 -9.03 -6.59 -11.98
N LEU A 43 -9.00 -7.16 -13.18
CA LEU A 43 -8.75 -8.58 -13.42
C LEU A 43 -7.59 -8.68 -14.42
N LEU A 44 -6.64 -9.58 -14.16
CA LEU A 44 -5.62 -9.94 -15.13
C LEU A 44 -6.19 -11.04 -16.03
N SER A 45 -6.35 -10.73 -17.32
CA SER A 45 -6.86 -11.64 -18.36
C SER A 45 -5.77 -12.08 -19.32
#